data_AF-A0A945WJL5-F1
#
_entry.id   AF-A0A945WJL5-F1
#
_cell.length_a   1.000
_cell.length_b   1.000
_cell.length_c   1.000
_cell.angle_alpha   90.00
_cell.angle_beta   90.00
_cell.angle_gamma   90.00
#
_symmetry.space_group_name_H-M   'P 1'
#
loop_
_entity.id
_entity.type
_entity.pdbx_description
1 polymer ?
#
loop_
_entity_poly.entity_id
_entity_poly.type
_entity_poly.pdbx_seq_one_letter_code
_entity_poly.pdbx_strand_id
1 'polypeptide(L)' 'TLGIVTNMVVHKDLPDDLVYNMCKVFWDNHAKFVEVKKVWKRVKLADALNGAAIPVHPGAKRCYDEKGVKG' A
#
# COMPACT_ATOMS: atom_id res chain seq x y z
N THR A 1 7.43 -15.81 -17.85
CA THR A 1 7.82 -15.59 -16.44
C THR A 1 6.57 -15.41 -15.62
N LEU A 2 6.30 -16.27 -14.63
CA LEU A 2 5.20 -16.07 -13.66
C LEU A 2 5.66 -15.05 -12.61
N GLY A 3 4.93 -13.95 -12.45
CA GLY A 3 5.18 -12.93 -11.43
C GLY A 3 4.15 -13.03 -10.31
N ILE A 4 4.61 -13.08 -9.07
CA ILE A 4 3.74 -13.02 -7.89
C ILE A 4 3.70 -11.57 -7.41
N VAL A 5 2.51 -11.08 -7.08
CA VAL A 5 2.31 -9.75 -6.51
C VAL A 5 2.48 -9.84 -5.00
N THR A 6 3.36 -9.02 -4.43
CA THR A 6 3.54 -8.94 -2.99
C THR A 6 2.47 -8.04 -2.39
N ASN A 7 1.61 -8.62 -1.55
CA ASN A 7 0.59 -7.87 -0.81
C ASN A 7 1.05 -7.65 0.63
N MET A 8 0.78 -6.46 1.17
CA MET A 8 0.97 -6.17 2.59
C MET A 8 -0.36 -6.39 3.31
N VAL A 9 -0.40 -7.37 4.21
CA VAL A 9 -1.60 -7.74 4.95
C VAL A 9 -1.45 -7.28 6.40
N VAL A 10 -2.52 -6.69 6.94
CA VAL A 10 -2.61 -6.25 8.33
C VAL A 10 -3.77 -6.95 9.02
N HIS A 11 -3.72 -7.05 10.35
CA HIS A 11 -4.81 -7.62 11.13
C HIS A 11 -6.03 -6.68 11.13
N LYS A 12 -7.25 -7.23 11.06
CA LYS A 12 -8.51 -6.45 11.01
C LYS A 12 -8.80 -5.64 12.28
N ASP A 13 -8.20 -6.02 13.39
CA ASP A 13 -8.44 -5.39 14.70
C ASP A 13 -7.39 -4.31 15.04
N LEU A 14 -6.53 -3.95 14.08
CA LEU A 14 -5.60 -2.85 14.26
C LEU A 14 -6.36 -1.51 14.20
N PRO A 15 -5.97 -0.51 15.00
CA PRO A 15 -6.58 0.81 14.94
C PRO A 15 -6.45 1.42 13.54
N ASP A 16 -7.54 2.00 13.04
CA ASP A 16 -7.60 2.64 11.73
C ASP A 16 -6.51 3.70 11.54
N ASP A 17 -6.26 4.50 12.57
CA ASP A 17 -5.24 5.55 12.57
C ASP A 17 -3.81 4.98 12.43
N LEU A 18 -3.56 3.81 13.02
CA LEU A 18 -2.26 3.14 12.89
C LEU A 18 -2.06 2.69 11.44
N VAL A 19 -3.05 2.02 10.85
CA VAL A 19 -2.98 1.54 9.47
C VAL A 19 -2.89 2.70 8.47
N TYR A 20 -3.62 3.80 8.72
CA TYR A 20 -3.52 5.03 7.95
C TYR A 20 -2.10 5.61 8.00
N ASN A 21 -1.53 5.75 9.21
CA ASN A 21 -0.18 6.27 9.39
C ASN A 21 0.87 5.37 8.72
N MET A 22 0.73 4.05 8.79
CA MET A 22 1.60 3.11 8.09
C MET A 22 1.57 3.34 6.57
N CYS A 23 0.38 3.45 5.98
CA CYS A 23 0.23 3.74 4.55
C CYS A 23 0.87 5.09 4.18
N LYS A 24 0.62 6.13 4.98
CA LYS A 24 1.18 7.46 4.75
C LYS A 24 2.71 7.44 4.77
N VAL A 25 3.31 6.92 5.84
CA VAL A 25 4.77 6.84 6.01
C VAL A 25 5.40 6.02 4.88
N PHE A 26 4.75 4.92 4.48
CA PHE A 26 5.24 4.08 3.38
C PHE A 26 5.33 4.86 2.07
N TRP A 27 4.25 5.55 1.67
CA TRP A 27 4.23 6.31 0.42
C TRP A 27 5.11 7.56 0.47
N ASP A 28 5.15 8.25 1.61
CA ASP A 28 5.97 9.46 1.79
C ASP A 28 7.47 9.12 1.75
N ASN A 29 7.86 7.90 2.12
CA ASN A 29 9.24 7.40 2.02
C ASN A 29 9.48 6.48 0.81
N HIS A 30 8.52 6.37 -0.13
CA HIS A 30 8.64 5.45 -1.27
C HIS A 30 9.88 5.71 -2.12
N ALA A 31 10.25 6.98 -2.30
CA ALA A 31 11.48 7.37 -3.00
C ALA A 31 12.74 6.77 -2.37
N LYS A 32 12.82 6.72 -1.02
CA LYS A 32 13.95 6.10 -0.31
C LYS A 32 13.96 4.59 -0.51
N PHE A 33 12.80 3.93 -0.53
CA PHE A 33 12.75 2.49 -0.80
C PHE A 33 13.25 2.17 -2.22
N VAL A 34 12.94 3.02 -3.20
CA VAL A 34 13.44 2.92 -4.57
C VAL A 34 14.97 3.02 -4.65
N GLU A 35 15.59 3.86 -3.82
CA GLU A 35 17.05 3.97 -3.71
C GLU A 35 17.68 2.69 -3.14
N VAL A 36 17.05 2.10 -2.11
CA VAL A 36 17.53 0.86 -1.47
C VAL A 36 17.41 -0.33 -2.43
N LYS A 37 16.27 -0.49 -3.10
CA LYS A 37 16.08 -1.54 -4.12
C LYS A 37 15.24 -1.04 -5.30
N LYS A 38 15.78 -1.18 -6.51
CA LYS A 38 15.11 -0.85 -7.78
C LYS A 38 13.77 -1.57 -7.99
N VAL A 39 13.53 -2.69 -7.29
CA VAL A 39 12.25 -3.42 -7.35
C VAL A 39 11.06 -2.56 -6.94
N TRP A 40 11.26 -1.62 -6.01
CA TRP A 40 10.22 -0.69 -5.57
C TRP A 40 9.76 0.27 -6.67
N LYS A 41 10.55 0.48 -7.75
CA LYS A 41 10.07 1.24 -8.93
C LYS A 41 8.87 0.60 -9.61
N ARG A 42 8.66 -0.71 -9.41
CA ARG A 42 7.51 -1.44 -9.94
C ARG A 42 6.29 -1.31 -9.04
N VAL A 43 6.46 -0.89 -7.79
CA VAL A 43 5.35 -0.62 -6.87
C VAL A 43 4.78 0.74 -7.22
N LYS A 44 3.56 0.74 -7.77
CA LYS A 44 2.85 1.95 -8.15
C LYS A 44 1.65 2.10 -7.25
N LEU A 45 1.42 3.33 -6.81
CA LEU A 45 0.27 3.72 -6.02
C LEU A 45 -1.06 3.36 -6.74
N ALA A 46 -1.13 3.52 -8.06
CA ALA A 46 -2.29 3.15 -8.87
C ALA A 46 -2.59 1.64 -8.86
N ASP A 47 -1.57 0.80 -8.68
CA ASP A 47 -1.71 -0.65 -8.63
C ASP A 47 -1.82 -1.19 -7.20
N ALA A 48 -1.82 -0.31 -6.18
CA ALA A 48 -1.82 -0.71 -4.78
C ALA A 48 -3.09 -1.48 -4.35
N LEU A 49 -4.20 -1.27 -5.07
CA LEU A 49 -5.46 -1.97 -4.88
C LEU A 49 -5.65 -3.13 -5.89
N ASN A 50 -4.82 -3.18 -6.96
CA ASN A 50 -4.83 -4.24 -7.98
C ASN A 50 -4.16 -5.51 -7.43
N GLY A 51 -4.92 -6.29 -6.67
CA GLY A 51 -4.43 -7.53 -6.05
C GLY A 51 -5.03 -7.82 -4.68
N ALA A 52 -5.91 -6.96 -4.18
CA ALA A 52 -6.65 -7.18 -2.94
C ALA A 52 -7.65 -8.33 -3.11
N ALA A 53 -7.20 -9.57 -2.87
CA ALA A 53 -8.07 -10.74 -2.75
C ALA A 53 -8.87 -10.74 -1.42
N ILE A 54 -8.59 -9.78 -0.54
CA ILE A 54 -9.18 -9.60 0.78
C ILE A 54 -9.63 -8.14 0.95
N PRO A 55 -10.63 -7.86 1.81
CA PRO A 55 -11.11 -6.50 2.05
C PRO A 55 -9.98 -5.56 2.50
N VAL A 56 -9.97 -4.36 1.94
CA VAL A 56 -9.01 -3.32 2.33
C VAL A 56 -9.39 -2.77 3.69
N HIS A 57 -8.41 -2.69 4.60
CA HIS A 57 -8.62 -2.10 5.93
C HIS A 57 -9.09 -0.64 5.82
N PRO A 58 -10.05 -0.17 6.64
CA PRO A 58 -10.59 1.20 6.56
C PRO A 58 -9.51 2.29 6.66
N GLY A 59 -8.53 2.14 7.56
CA GLY A 59 -7.36 3.03 7.63
C GLY A 59 -6.54 3.12 6.33
N ALA A 60 -6.28 1.98 5.67
CA ALA A 60 -5.60 1.96 4.38
C ALA A 60 -6.46 2.58 3.27
N LYS A 61 -7.77 2.27 3.27
CA LYS A 61 -8.73 2.84 2.33
C LYS A 61 -8.74 4.36 2.39
N ARG A 62 -8.79 4.96 3.60
CA ARG A 62 -8.70 6.43 3.77
C ARG A 62 -7.42 7.01 3.16
N CYS A 63 -6.27 6.38 3.42
CA CYS A 63 -4.98 6.83 2.86
C CYS A 63 -4.97 6.77 1.32
N TYR A 64 -5.52 5.71 0.73
CA TYR A 64 -5.63 5.54 -0.72
C TYR A 64 -6.64 6.51 -1.34
N ASP A 65 -7.80 6.71 -0.72
CA ASP A 65 -8.81 7.68 -1.13
C ASP A 65 -8.22 9.11 -1.16
N GLU A 66 -7.49 9.50 -0.11
CA GLU A 66 -6.81 10.81 -0.02
C GLU A 66 -5.71 10.99 -1.08
N LYS A 67 -4.97 9.92 -1.39
CA LYS A 67 -3.96 9.94 -2.46
C LYS A 67 -4.56 9.77 -3.87
N GLY A 68 -5.88 9.74 -4.00
CA GLY A 68 -6.58 9.67 -5.28
C GLY A 68 -6.55 8.29 -5.94
N VAL A 69 -6.23 7.24 -5.19
CA VAL A 69 -6.23 5.86 -5.67
C VAL A 69 -7.64 5.32 -5.57
N LYS A 70 -8.33 5.28 -6.72
CA LYS A 70 -9.61 4.58 -6.85
C LYS A 70 -9.32 3.18 -7.37
N GLY A 71 -9.58 2.19 -6.53
CA GLY A 71 -9.66 0.78 -6.92
C GLY A 71 -11.05 0.47 -7.42
#